data_AF-I2GMR3-F1
#
_entry.id   AF-I2GMR3-F1
#
_cell.length_a   1.000
_cell.length_b   1.000
_cell.length_c   1.000
_cell.angle_alpha   90.00
_cell.angle_beta   90.00
_cell.angle_gamma   90.00
#
_symmetry.space_group_name_H-M   'P 1'
#
loop_
_entity.id
_entity.type
_entity.pdbx_description
1 polymer ?
#
loop_
_entity_poly.entity_id
_entity_poly.type
_entity_poly.pdbx_seq_one_letter_code
_entity_poly.pdbx_strand_id
1 'polypeptide(L)'
;MAFIGYPEAKLLKQPVSDERVKPQDIVKRVLWGDYAEIIDTTTSATHTKVHCRNADGWVANKLLQAERLLEINFIDVGQGDGCFLVTPDDKFILIDAGRDDSMYRFLKWRFNLSHNNFVIPLDYVVMTHSDLDHYGGFRPIIDSGRFTIRRMYHNGLVERTGLT
;
A
#
# COMPACT_ATOMS: atom_id res chain seq x y z
N MET A 1 -13.88 -3.56 9.62
CA MET A 1 -12.67 -2.83 9.21
C MET A 1 -13.04 -1.40 8.84
N ALA A 2 -12.09 -0.47 8.90
CA ALA A 2 -12.24 0.91 8.48
C ALA A 2 -10.91 1.43 7.90
N PHE A 3 -10.89 2.67 7.44
CA PHE A 3 -9.68 3.37 7.03
C PHE A 3 -9.53 4.65 7.83
N ILE A 4 -8.30 5.09 8.04
CA ILE A 4 -8.02 6.38 8.68
C ILE A 4 -8.51 7.50 7.76
N GLY A 5 -9.31 8.40 8.32
CA GLY A 5 -9.86 9.59 7.65
C GLY A 5 -8.90 10.77 7.62
N TYR A 6 -9.27 11.81 6.86
CA TYR A 6 -8.47 13.02 6.67
C TYR A 6 -8.36 13.85 7.96
N PRO A 7 -7.23 14.55 8.21
CA PRO A 7 -5.97 14.57 7.44
C PRO A 7 -4.97 13.48 7.84
N GLU A 8 -5.02 13.07 9.10
CA GLU A 8 -4.22 12.03 9.73
C GLU A 8 -4.91 11.65 11.04
N ALA A 9 -4.50 10.56 11.68
CA ALA A 9 -4.95 10.25 13.02
C ALA A 9 -3.79 9.88 13.96
N LYS A 10 -4.09 9.90 15.25
CA LYS A 10 -3.20 9.44 16.31
C LYS A 10 -3.84 8.22 16.94
N LEU A 11 -3.09 7.12 17.00
CA LEU A 11 -3.44 6.00 17.87
C LEU A 11 -3.13 6.43 19.31
N LEU A 12 -4.15 6.50 20.16
CA LEU A 12 -4.00 6.89 21.56
C LEU A 12 -3.95 5.67 22.48
N LYS A 13 -3.27 5.77 23.62
CA LYS A 13 -3.25 4.73 24.66
C LYS A 13 -4.63 4.49 25.28
N GLN A 14 -5.45 5.54 25.36
CA GLN A 14 -6.81 5.52 25.89
C GLN A 14 -7.67 6.58 25.18
N PRO A 15 -9.01 6.47 25.22
CA PRO A 15 -9.91 7.48 24.64
C PRO A 15 -9.76 8.82 25.38
N VAL A 16 -9.31 9.86 24.68
CA VAL A 16 -9.19 11.22 25.23
C VAL A 16 -9.64 12.21 24.16
N SER A 17 -10.36 13.26 24.55
CA SER A 17 -10.73 14.36 23.65
C SER A 17 -9.49 15.03 23.05
N ASP A 18 -9.52 15.40 21.78
CA ASP A 18 -8.39 15.99 21.04
C ASP A 18 -7.68 17.14 21.79
N GLU A 19 -8.44 18.03 22.43
CA GLU A 19 -7.91 19.18 23.20
C GLU A 19 -7.05 18.81 24.40
N ARG A 20 -7.19 17.57 24.91
CA ARG A 20 -6.51 17.07 26.11
C ARG A 20 -5.39 16.07 25.80
N VAL A 21 -5.18 15.73 24.53
CA VAL A 21 -4.16 14.75 24.10
C VAL A 21 -2.77 15.31 24.39
N LYS A 22 -1.98 14.59 25.22
CA LYS A 22 -0.57 14.89 25.47
C LYS A 22 0.33 14.02 24.59
N PRO A 23 1.59 14.43 24.32
CA PRO A 23 2.52 13.62 23.53
C PRO A 23 2.70 12.18 24.05
N GLN A 24 2.70 12.01 25.38
CA GLN A 24 2.82 10.70 26.04
C GLN A 24 1.62 9.77 25.85
N ASP A 25 0.47 10.30 25.42
CA ASP A 25 -0.75 9.53 25.17
C ASP A 25 -0.75 8.94 23.74
N ILE A 26 0.13 9.43 22.86
CA ILE A 26 0.22 9.02 21.46
C ILE A 26 1.08 7.77 21.37
N VAL A 27 0.50 6.69 20.85
CA VAL A 27 1.21 5.44 20.50
C VAL A 27 1.89 5.59 19.15
N LYS A 28 1.15 6.05 18.14
CA LYS A 28 1.63 6.18 16.76
C LYS A 28 0.80 7.20 15.98
N ARG A 29 1.43 7.92 15.05
CA ARG A 29 0.73 8.69 14.02
C ARG A 29 0.48 7.80 12.80
N VAL A 30 -0.74 7.84 12.30
CA VAL A 30 -1.21 7.04 11.16
C VAL A 30 -1.77 7.99 10.09
N LEU A 31 -1.60 7.62 8.84
CA LEU A 31 -1.85 8.49 7.68
C LEU A 31 -3.26 8.28 7.15
N TRP A 32 -3.80 9.31 6.49
CA TRP A 32 -5.05 9.21 5.75
C TRP A 32 -5.00 8.05 4.73
N GLY A 33 -6.04 7.22 4.73
CA GLY A 33 -6.15 6.03 3.89
C GLY A 33 -5.53 4.75 4.46
N ASP A 34 -4.80 4.82 5.59
CA ASP A 34 -4.29 3.63 6.25
C ASP A 34 -5.43 2.67 6.62
N TYR A 35 -5.21 1.37 6.38
CA TYR A 35 -6.12 0.32 6.85
C TYR A 35 -6.11 0.24 8.38
N ALA A 36 -7.30 0.32 8.97
CA ALA A 36 -7.54 0.20 10.39
C ALA A 36 -8.45 -1.00 10.66
N GLU A 37 -7.88 -2.08 11.18
CA GLU A 37 -8.66 -3.22 11.65
C GLU A 37 -9.34 -2.82 12.96
N ILE A 38 -10.66 -2.93 13.01
CA ILE A 38 -11.43 -2.61 14.21
C ILE A 38 -11.33 -3.78 15.18
N ILE A 39 -10.74 -3.52 16.36
CA ILE A 39 -10.57 -4.50 17.43
C ILE A 39 -11.78 -4.48 18.38
N ASP A 40 -12.25 -3.27 18.73
CA ASP A 40 -13.37 -3.10 19.67
C ASP A 40 -14.13 -1.79 19.41
N THR A 41 -15.45 -1.90 19.30
CA THR A 41 -16.40 -0.78 19.10
C THR A 41 -17.27 -0.51 20.32
N THR A 42 -17.24 -1.36 21.35
CA THR A 42 -18.27 -1.37 22.41
C THR A 42 -17.94 -0.49 23.61
N THR A 43 -16.70 -0.05 23.70
CA THR A 43 -16.12 0.54 24.92
C THR A 43 -16.07 2.06 24.95
N SER A 44 -16.37 2.76 23.85
CA SER A 44 -16.38 4.23 23.80
C SER A 44 -17.29 4.77 22.71
N ALA A 45 -18.16 5.72 23.07
CA ALA A 45 -19.07 6.38 22.11
C ALA A 45 -18.33 7.27 21.09
N THR A 46 -17.10 7.70 21.40
CA THR A 46 -16.35 8.68 20.60
C THR A 46 -15.10 8.13 19.94
N HIS A 47 -14.62 6.96 20.38
CA HIS A 47 -13.39 6.35 19.89
C HIS A 47 -13.58 4.86 19.63
N THR A 48 -12.88 4.36 18.63
CA THR A 48 -12.82 2.94 18.29
C THR A 48 -11.39 2.47 18.51
N LYS A 49 -11.24 1.27 19.09
CA LYS A 49 -9.93 0.65 19.23
C LYS A 49 -9.59 -0.07 17.92
N VAL A 50 -8.43 0.24 17.35
CA VAL A 50 -8.00 -0.26 16.06
C VAL A 50 -6.57 -0.83 16.11
N HIS A 51 -6.29 -1.79 15.23
CA HIS A 51 -4.94 -2.19 14.84
C HIS A 51 -4.60 -1.50 13.52
N CYS A 52 -3.52 -0.73 13.49
CA CYS A 52 -3.07 0.00 12.31
C CYS A 52 -1.54 0.15 12.31
N ARG A 53 -0.91 -0.17 11.17
CA ARG A 53 0.56 -0.12 10.99
C ARG A 53 1.35 -0.82 12.12
N ASN A 54 0.98 -2.05 12.48
CA ASN A 54 1.62 -2.83 13.55
C ASN A 54 1.55 -2.15 14.94
N ALA A 55 0.46 -1.45 15.24
CA ALA A 55 0.22 -0.88 16.57
C ALA A 55 -1.28 -0.86 16.88
N ASP A 56 -1.60 -1.09 18.15
CA ASP A 56 -2.96 -0.96 18.66
C ASP A 56 -3.12 0.41 19.31
N GLY A 57 -4.32 1.00 19.16
CA GLY A 57 -4.68 2.17 19.92
C GLY A 57 -6.08 2.67 19.60
N TRP A 58 -6.46 3.76 20.26
CA TRP A 58 -7.77 4.38 20.10
C TRP A 58 -7.71 5.50 19.09
N VAL A 59 -8.69 5.52 18.18
CA VAL A 59 -8.86 6.56 17.17
C VAL A 59 -10.25 7.17 17.32
N ALA A 60 -10.35 8.49 17.23
CA ALA A 60 -11.65 9.16 17.25
C ALA A 60 -12.52 8.66 16.08
N ASN A 61 -13.79 8.35 16.35
CA ASN A 61 -14.72 7.79 15.36
C ASN A 61 -14.85 8.68 14.11
N LYS A 62 -14.79 10.00 14.28
CA LYS A 62 -14.83 10.99 13.18
C LYS A 62 -13.62 10.92 12.22
N LEU A 63 -12.53 10.28 12.65
CA LEU A 63 -11.31 10.06 11.86
C LEU A 63 -11.26 8.64 11.30
N LEU A 64 -12.38 7.92 11.30
CA LEU A 64 -12.53 6.66 10.60
C LEU A 64 -13.52 6.85 9.45
N GLN A 65 -13.20 6.26 8.31
CA GLN A 65 -14.07 6.22 7.15
C GLN A 65 -14.26 4.75 6.71
N ALA A 66 -15.42 4.46 6.15
CA ALA A 66 -15.75 3.10 5.69
C ALA A 66 -15.06 2.76 4.37
N GLU A 67 -14.92 3.77 3.49
CA GLU A 67 -14.43 3.58 2.12
C GLU A 67 -12.92 3.73 2.04
N ARG A 68 -12.30 2.88 1.22
CA ARG A 68 -10.88 2.98 0.90
C ARG A 68 -10.65 4.12 -0.09
N LEU A 69 -9.53 4.82 0.05
CA LEU A 69 -9.11 5.81 -0.93
C LEU A 69 -8.43 5.14 -2.12
N LEU A 70 -8.34 5.88 -3.23
CA LEU A 70 -7.35 5.58 -4.25
C LEU A 70 -5.95 5.83 -3.66
N GLU A 71 -5.17 4.78 -3.51
CA GLU A 71 -3.77 4.81 -3.09
C GLU A 71 -2.91 4.83 -4.35
N ILE A 72 -2.00 5.82 -4.48
CA ILE A 72 -1.04 5.90 -5.58
C ILE A 72 0.35 6.01 -4.97
N ASN A 73 1.19 5.00 -5.19
CA ASN A 73 2.56 4.98 -4.72
C ASN A 73 3.48 5.12 -5.94
N PHE A 74 4.27 6.19 -5.99
CA PHE A 74 5.40 6.31 -6.91
C PHE A 74 6.65 5.80 -6.20
N ILE A 75 7.28 4.77 -6.77
CA ILE A 75 8.41 4.08 -6.16
C ILE A 75 9.68 4.63 -6.78
N ASP A 76 10.65 4.96 -5.93
CA ASP A 76 12.01 5.21 -6.39
C ASP A 76 12.63 3.89 -6.88
N VAL A 77 12.61 3.71 -8.20
CA VAL A 77 13.16 2.54 -8.88
C VAL A 77 14.54 2.79 -9.49
N GLY A 78 15.13 3.96 -9.24
CA GLY A 78 16.34 4.41 -9.90
C GLY A 78 16.04 4.94 -11.31
N GLN A 79 16.31 4.12 -12.33
CA GLN A 79 16.06 4.48 -13.73
C GLN A 79 14.67 4.00 -14.17
N GLY A 80 13.98 4.84 -14.95
CA GLY A 80 12.63 4.59 -15.48
C GLY A 80 11.53 4.85 -14.46
N ASP A 81 10.37 4.24 -14.68
CA ASP A 81 9.16 4.46 -13.87
C ASP A 81 8.74 3.21 -13.08
N GLY A 82 8.04 3.45 -11.97
CA GLY A 82 7.42 2.40 -11.16
C GLY A 82 6.31 2.96 -10.29
N CYS A 83 5.08 2.51 -10.52
CA CYS A 83 3.91 2.97 -9.80
C CYS A 83 3.01 1.80 -9.37
N PHE A 84 2.66 1.77 -8.08
CA PHE A 84 1.74 0.80 -7.52
C PHE A 84 0.48 1.49 -7.01
N LEU A 85 -0.68 1.08 -7.53
CA LEU A 85 -1.96 1.65 -7.17
C LEU A 85 -2.82 0.63 -6.45
N VAL A 86 -3.63 1.13 -5.53
CA VAL A 86 -4.73 0.39 -4.92
C VAL A 86 -6.00 1.17 -5.09
N THR A 87 -6.98 0.58 -5.76
CA THR A 87 -8.28 1.21 -5.99
C THR A 87 -9.16 1.16 -4.73
N PRO A 88 -10.21 1.99 -4.67
CA PRO A 88 -11.21 1.90 -3.60
C PRO A 88 -11.88 0.53 -3.45
N ASP A 89 -11.95 -0.26 -4.52
CA ASP A 89 -12.51 -1.62 -4.57
C ASP A 89 -11.43 -2.72 -4.44
N ASP A 90 -10.30 -2.40 -3.81
CA ASP A 90 -9.20 -3.33 -3.47
C ASP A 90 -8.53 -4.04 -4.66
N LYS A 91 -8.52 -3.41 -5.84
CA LYS A 91 -7.73 -3.90 -6.98
C LYS A 91 -6.29 -3.40 -6.91
N PHE A 92 -5.36 -4.28 -7.26
CA PHE A 92 -3.93 -3.97 -7.30
C PHE A 92 -3.47 -3.75 -8.74
N ILE A 93 -2.94 -2.57 -9.00
CA ILE A 93 -2.47 -2.16 -10.33
C ILE A 93 -0.98 -1.85 -10.22
N LEU A 94 -0.20 -2.40 -11.15
CA LEU A 94 1.23 -2.13 -11.25
C LEU A 94 1.51 -1.53 -12.63
N ILE A 95 2.07 -0.32 -12.65
CA ILE A 95 2.44 0.40 -13.87
C ILE A 95 3.95 0.55 -13.85
N ASP A 96 4.62 -0.12 -14.79
CA ASP A 96 6.07 -0.28 -14.83
C ASP A 96 6.67 -0.81 -13.51
N ALA A 97 7.95 -1.16 -13.53
CA ALA A 97 8.62 -1.77 -12.38
C ALA A 97 10.09 -1.34 -12.24
N GLY A 98 10.54 -0.36 -13.03
CA GLY A 98 11.94 0.03 -13.07
C GLY A 98 12.83 -0.98 -13.77
N ARG A 99 14.15 -0.78 -13.64
CA ARG A 99 15.19 -1.68 -14.16
C ARG A 99 15.44 -2.92 -13.30
N ASP A 100 15.53 -2.73 -11.98
CA ASP A 100 16.07 -3.72 -11.03
C ASP A 100 14.99 -4.18 -10.01
N ASP A 101 15.37 -4.55 -8.79
CA ASP A 101 14.47 -5.19 -7.82
C ASP A 101 13.71 -4.23 -6.90
N SER A 102 13.86 -2.90 -7.06
CA SER A 102 13.29 -1.90 -6.15
C SER A 102 11.78 -2.02 -6.00
N MET A 103 11.05 -2.24 -7.10
CA MET A 103 9.61 -2.48 -7.07
C MET A 103 9.26 -3.75 -6.29
N TYR A 104 9.99 -4.85 -6.54
CA TYR A 104 9.79 -6.11 -5.81
C TYR A 104 10.04 -5.94 -4.30
N ARG A 105 11.12 -5.23 -3.91
CA ARG A 105 11.43 -4.95 -2.50
C ARG A 105 10.32 -4.14 -1.84
N PHE A 106 9.78 -3.14 -2.53
CA PHE A 106 8.62 -2.38 -2.07
C PHE A 106 7.40 -3.28 -1.85
N LEU A 107 7.01 -4.08 -2.86
CA LEU A 107 5.84 -4.96 -2.75
C LEU A 107 6.00 -6.02 -1.65
N LYS A 108 7.20 -6.61 -1.53
CA LYS A 108 7.55 -7.57 -0.47
C LYS A 108 7.36 -6.96 0.92
N TRP A 109 7.80 -5.72 1.12
CA TRP A 109 7.58 -4.97 2.36
C TRP A 109 6.10 -4.64 2.56
N ARG A 110 5.42 -4.09 1.55
CA ARG A 110 4.02 -3.63 1.59
C ARG A 110 3.04 -4.71 1.98
N PHE A 111 3.28 -5.95 1.55
CA PHE A 111 2.46 -7.12 1.86
C PHE A 111 3.07 -8.03 2.94
N ASN A 112 4.16 -7.59 3.58
CA ASN A 112 4.87 -8.32 4.62
C ASN A 112 5.20 -9.78 4.22
N LEU A 113 5.58 -10.01 2.96
CA LEU A 113 5.67 -11.35 2.36
C LEU A 113 6.80 -12.21 2.95
N SER A 114 7.68 -11.63 3.78
CA SER A 114 8.67 -12.39 4.56
C SER A 114 8.06 -13.16 5.73
N HIS A 115 6.86 -12.80 6.19
CA HIS A 115 6.23 -13.34 7.40
C HIS A 115 4.89 -13.99 7.12
N ASN A 116 4.54 -14.22 5.86
CA ASN A 116 3.33 -14.92 5.44
C ASN A 116 3.56 -15.68 4.13
N ASN A 117 2.59 -16.52 3.78
CA ASN A 117 2.59 -17.30 2.54
C ASN A 117 1.55 -16.80 1.52
N PHE A 118 1.05 -15.57 1.65
CA PHE A 118 0.04 -15.01 0.73
C PHE A 118 0.54 -14.87 -0.70
N VAL A 119 -0.33 -15.20 -1.67
CA VAL A 119 -0.09 -14.91 -3.09
C VAL A 119 -0.96 -13.72 -3.45
N ILE A 120 -0.32 -12.64 -3.92
CA ILE A 120 -0.97 -11.36 -4.16
C ILE A 120 -1.45 -11.29 -5.62
N PRO A 121 -2.75 -11.04 -5.88
CA PRO A 121 -3.25 -10.87 -7.24
C PRO A 121 -2.96 -9.44 -7.72
N LEU A 122 -2.14 -9.30 -8.76
CA LEU A 122 -2.05 -8.08 -9.56
C LEU A 122 -3.17 -8.13 -10.60
N ASP A 123 -4.21 -7.32 -10.40
CA ASP A 123 -5.38 -7.26 -11.27
C ASP A 123 -5.02 -6.77 -12.66
N TYR A 124 -4.14 -5.77 -12.71
CA TYR A 124 -3.70 -5.14 -13.93
C TYR A 124 -2.21 -4.81 -13.84
N VAL A 125 -1.46 -5.28 -14.82
CA VAL A 125 -0.07 -4.87 -15.06
C VAL A 125 -0.06 -4.05 -16.34
N VAL A 126 0.54 -2.87 -16.31
CA VAL A 126 0.71 -1.99 -17.47
C VAL A 126 2.19 -1.78 -17.69
N MET A 127 2.68 -2.13 -18.87
CA MET A 127 4.02 -1.78 -19.36
C MET A 127 3.87 -0.65 -20.36
N THR A 128 4.36 0.53 -20.00
CA THR A 128 4.14 1.76 -20.78
C THR A 128 4.89 1.70 -22.12
N HIS A 129 6.15 1.27 -22.09
CA HIS A 129 6.95 0.95 -23.27
C HIS A 129 8.01 -0.12 -22.98
N SER A 130 8.78 -0.47 -24.01
CA SER A 130 9.67 -1.64 -24.02
C SER A 130 11.11 -1.28 -23.69
N ASP A 131 11.37 -0.27 -22.88
CA ASP A 131 12.74 0.05 -22.48
C ASP A 131 13.04 -0.69 -21.17
N LEU A 132 14.23 -1.27 -21.06
CA LEU A 132 14.59 -2.14 -19.94
C LEU A 132 14.39 -1.50 -18.56
N ASP A 133 14.56 -0.19 -18.46
CA ASP A 133 14.34 0.58 -17.24
C ASP A 133 12.87 0.77 -16.86
N HIS A 134 11.91 0.32 -17.68
CA HIS A 134 10.50 0.28 -17.32
C HIS A 134 10.01 -1.13 -16.97
N TYR A 135 10.50 -2.16 -17.67
CA TYR A 135 9.99 -3.53 -17.49
C TYR A 135 10.93 -4.48 -16.74
N GLY A 136 12.22 -4.14 -16.59
CA GLY A 136 13.22 -5.03 -16.01
C GLY A 136 12.84 -5.57 -14.63
N GLY A 137 12.25 -4.70 -13.79
CA GLY A 137 11.84 -5.03 -12.43
C GLY A 137 10.63 -5.94 -12.30
N PHE A 138 9.92 -6.27 -13.39
CA PHE A 138 8.89 -7.31 -13.33
C PHE A 138 9.47 -8.71 -13.16
N ARG A 139 10.72 -8.94 -13.59
CA ARG A 139 11.37 -10.25 -13.47
C ARG A 139 11.41 -10.78 -12.03
N PRO A 140 11.96 -10.07 -11.04
CA PRO A 140 11.95 -10.55 -9.65
C PRO A 140 10.55 -10.71 -9.06
N ILE A 141 9.57 -9.92 -9.53
CA ILE A 141 8.17 -10.04 -9.10
C ILE A 141 7.59 -11.38 -9.56
N ILE A 142 7.76 -11.71 -10.84
CA ILE A 142 7.27 -12.97 -11.44
C ILE A 142 8.03 -14.17 -10.87
N ASP A 143 9.36 -14.11 -10.85
CA ASP A 143 10.23 -15.21 -10.40
C ASP A 143 10.01 -15.56 -8.92
N SER A 144 9.50 -14.62 -8.11
CA SER A 144 9.20 -14.87 -6.69
C SER A 144 8.08 -15.90 -6.46
N GLY A 145 7.16 -16.08 -7.40
CA GLY A 145 5.93 -16.87 -7.23
C GLY A 145 4.96 -16.32 -6.17
N ARG A 146 5.21 -15.13 -5.62
CA ARG A 146 4.35 -14.48 -4.60
C ARG A 146 3.26 -13.60 -5.22
N PHE A 147 3.29 -13.41 -6.54
CA PHE A 147 2.36 -12.55 -7.28
C PHE A 147 1.74 -13.32 -8.44
N THR A 148 0.44 -13.11 -8.67
CA THR A 148 -0.27 -13.62 -9.85
C THR A 148 -0.74 -12.46 -10.70
N ILE A 149 -0.53 -12.53 -12.02
CA ILE A 149 -0.94 -11.46 -12.94
C ILE A 149 -2.23 -11.90 -13.61
N ARG A 150 -3.31 -11.14 -13.41
CA ARG A 150 -4.63 -11.44 -14.01
C ARG A 150 -4.73 -10.91 -15.43
N ARG A 151 -4.29 -9.68 -15.65
CA ARG A 151 -4.29 -9.03 -16.96
C ARG A 151 -3.05 -8.18 -17.12
N MET A 152 -2.53 -8.17 -18.34
CA MET A 152 -1.32 -7.45 -18.71
C MET A 152 -1.58 -6.65 -19.97
N TYR A 153 -1.19 -5.38 -19.95
CA TYR A 153 -1.24 -4.45 -21.07
C TYR A 153 0.17 -4.04 -21.43
N HIS A 154 0.51 -4.12 -22.71
CA HIS A 154 1.75 -3.60 -23.25
C HIS A 154 1.48 -3.06 -24.66
N ASN A 155 2.33 -2.16 -25.14
CA ASN A 155 2.17 -1.47 -26.43
C ASN A 155 2.46 -2.35 -27.67
N GLY A 156 2.73 -3.65 -27.49
CA GLY A 156 3.07 -4.56 -28.59
C GLY A 156 4.50 -4.45 -29.12
N LEU A 157 5.31 -3.51 -28.61
CA LEU A 157 6.70 -3.33 -29.02
C LEU A 157 7.64 -4.19 -28.16
N VAL A 158 8.76 -4.58 -28.76
CA VAL A 158 9.81 -5.38 -28.11
C VAL A 158 11.11 -4.61 -28.24
N GLU A 159 11.86 -4.52 -27.14
CA GLU A 159 13.19 -3.93 -27.13
C GLU A 159 14.07 -4.66 -28.16
N ARG A 160 14.70 -3.89 -29.05
CA ARG A 160 15.69 -4.44 -29.99
C ARG A 160 17.06 -4.01 -29.53
N THR A 161 17.97 -4.97 -29.41
CA THR A 161 19.39 -4.65 -29.33
C THR A 161 19.77 -3.91 -30.62
N GLY A 162 20.22 -2.66 -30.49
CA GLY A 162 20.74 -1.91 -31.62
C GLY A 162 21.88 -2.68 -32.28
N LEU A 163 21.82 -2.86 -33.59
CA LEU A 163 23.00 -3.22 -34.37
C LEU A 163 23.89 -1.97 -34.40
N THR A 164 24.80 -1.86 -33.45
CA THR A 164 25.93 -0.91 -33.51
C THR A 164 27.02 -1.48 -34.39
#